data_AF-A0A367HZ70-F1
#
_entry.id   AF-A0A367HZ70-F1
#
_cell.length_a   1.000
_cell.length_b   1.000
_cell.length_c   1.000
_cell.angle_alpha   90.00
_cell.angle_beta   90.00
_cell.angle_gamma   90.00
#
_symmetry.space_group_name_H-M   'P 1'
#
loop_
_entity.id
_entity.type
_entity.pdbx_description
1 polymer ?
#
loop_
_entity_poly.entity_id
_entity_poly.type
_entity_poly.pdbx_seq_one_letter_code
_entity_poly.pdbx_strand_id
1 'polypeptide(L)'
;MSAGYTSRVILLAFPKLGDRVSVLIRNPKLLPPSELTPQDIAVDAQGNPLDPQAANEAMYKVMANLIVAWRVYDASAPAAAVTIDLDADPEALAEQLDALETVDQTLMTDITAENVARLPMAIINRIGEELAKVADPS
;
A
#
# COMPACT_ATOMS: atom_id res chain seq x y z
N MET A 1 17.19 4.71 -30.99
CA MET A 1 17.24 5.82 -30.03
C MET A 1 15.98 5.78 -29.17
N SER A 2 16.07 5.43 -27.89
CA SER A 2 14.97 5.64 -26.93
C SER A 2 15.48 6.55 -25.82
N ALA A 3 15.49 7.84 -26.11
CA ALA A 3 15.81 8.88 -25.15
C ALA A 3 14.76 8.88 -24.02
N GLY A 4 15.18 8.54 -22.81
CA GLY A 4 15.10 9.46 -21.67
C GLY A 4 13.75 9.83 -21.06
N TYR A 5 12.63 9.16 -21.35
CA TYR A 5 11.40 9.41 -20.58
C TYR A 5 11.39 8.60 -19.28
N THR A 6 11.99 9.16 -18.23
CA THR A 6 11.68 8.73 -16.86
C THR A 6 10.19 8.96 -16.64
N SER A 7 9.41 7.87 -16.52
CA SER A 7 7.97 7.95 -16.28
C SER A 7 7.70 8.76 -15.01
N ARG A 8 6.72 9.67 -15.04
CA ARG A 8 6.32 10.48 -13.88
C ARG A 8 5.69 9.66 -12.76
N VAL A 9 5.18 8.48 -13.10
CA VAL A 9 4.50 7.57 -12.20
C VAL A 9 5.00 6.14 -12.38
N ILE A 10 4.87 5.33 -11.34
CA ILE A 10 5.20 3.91 -11.31
C ILE A 10 3.95 3.16 -10.85
N LEU A 11 3.52 2.16 -11.61
CA LEU A 11 2.44 1.26 -11.21
C LEU A 11 3.04 0.06 -10.48
N LEU A 12 2.63 -0.15 -9.23
CA LEU A 12 2.95 -1.31 -8.43
C LEU A 12 1.75 -2.25 -8.43
N ALA A 13 1.89 -3.43 -9.04
CA ALA A 13 0.85 -4.46 -9.05
C ALA A 13 1.15 -5.54 -8.01
N PHE A 14 0.10 -6.06 -7.36
CA PHE A 14 0.22 -7.03 -6.28
C PHE A 14 -0.63 -8.28 -6.56
N PRO A 15 -0.27 -9.11 -7.56
CA PRO A 15 -1.09 -10.25 -7.98
C PRO A 15 -1.34 -11.26 -6.85
N LYS A 16 -0.41 -11.39 -5.90
CA LYS A 16 -0.57 -12.27 -4.72
C LYS A 16 -1.61 -11.78 -3.71
N LEU A 17 -2.03 -10.51 -3.80
CA LEU A 17 -3.07 -9.92 -2.96
C LEU A 17 -4.41 -9.81 -3.71
N GLY A 18 -4.45 -10.22 -4.98
CA GLY A 18 -5.61 -10.14 -5.85
C GLY A 18 -5.30 -9.43 -7.17
N ASP A 19 -5.92 -9.88 -8.25
CA ASP A 19 -5.63 -9.43 -9.62
C ASP A 19 -5.87 -7.94 -9.86
N ARG A 20 -6.65 -7.29 -8.99
CA ARG A 20 -7.00 -5.87 -9.07
C ARG A 20 -6.25 -4.99 -8.06
N VAL A 21 -5.39 -5.57 -7.20
CA VAL A 21 -4.66 -4.81 -6.19
C VAL A 21 -3.48 -4.10 -6.82
N SER A 22 -3.51 -2.77 -6.79
CA SER A 22 -2.47 -1.94 -7.37
C SER A 22 -2.35 -0.58 -6.71
N VAL A 23 -1.15 -0.01 -6.78
CA VAL A 23 -0.85 1.33 -6.28
C VAL A 23 -0.07 2.09 -7.35
N LEU A 24 -0.57 3.24 -7.76
CA LEU A 24 0.12 4.17 -8.64
C LEU A 24 0.82 5.22 -7.79
N ILE A 25 2.15 5.28 -7.86
CA ILE A 25 2.96 6.24 -7.10
C ILE A 25 3.61 7.26 -8.04
N ARG A 26 3.85 8.47 -7.55
CA ARG A 26 4.78 9.42 -8.18
C ARG A 26 6.17 8.77 -8.21
N ASN A 27 6.93 8.97 -9.28
CA ASN A 27 8.27 8.42 -9.37
C ASN A 27 9.21 9.15 -8.40
N PRO A 28 9.74 8.48 -7.34
CA PRO A 28 10.56 9.15 -6.34
C PRO A 28 11.81 9.82 -6.92
N LYS A 29 12.35 9.31 -8.04
CA LYS A 29 13.54 9.87 -8.71
C LYS A 29 13.34 11.27 -9.27
N LEU A 30 12.09 11.70 -9.39
CA LEU A 30 11.71 13.01 -9.95
C LEU A 30 11.21 13.98 -8.87
N LEU A 31 11.22 13.58 -7.60
CA LEU A 31 10.75 14.39 -6.49
C LEU A 31 11.92 14.98 -5.71
N PRO A 32 11.77 16.19 -5.15
CA PRO A 32 12.78 16.76 -4.28
C PRO A 32 12.89 15.95 -2.97
N PRO A 33 14.08 15.86 -2.35
CA PRO A 33 14.28 15.11 -1.10
C PRO A 33 13.30 15.48 0.02
N SER A 34 12.91 16.76 0.12
CA SER A 34 11.95 17.26 1.11
C SER A 34 10.57 16.63 1.03
N GLU A 35 10.21 16.04 -0.12
CA GLU A 35 8.96 15.29 -0.32
C GLU A 35 9.11 13.79 -0.03
N LEU A 36 10.34 13.29 0.10
CA LEU A 36 10.67 11.88 0.30
C LEU A 36 11.14 11.57 1.73
N THR A 37 11.53 12.60 2.48
CA THR A 37 11.98 12.47 3.87
C THR A 37 10.86 12.89 4.83
N PRO A 38 10.59 12.11 5.88
CA PRO A 38 9.70 12.55 6.95
C PRO A 38 10.18 13.87 7.57
N GLN A 39 9.28 14.81 7.78
CA GLN A 39 9.56 16.06 8.49
C GLN A 39 9.12 15.94 9.95
N ASP A 40 9.71 16.77 10.82
CA ASP A 40 9.29 16.95 12.21
C ASP A 40 9.42 15.73 13.14
N ILE A 41 10.34 14.80 12.86
CA ILE A 41 10.71 13.72 13.80
C ILE A 41 11.81 14.22 14.73
N ALA A 42 11.56 14.20 16.04
CA ALA A 42 12.59 14.47 17.03
C ALA A 42 13.56 13.27 17.11
N VAL A 43 14.86 13.54 17.02
CA VAL A 43 15.92 12.53 17.06
C VAL A 43 16.83 12.70 18.28
N ASP A 44 17.42 11.60 18.73
CA ASP A 44 18.45 11.60 19.78
C ASP A 44 19.82 12.07 19.23
N ALA A 45 20.84 12.08 20.09
CA ALA A 45 22.19 12.48 19.72
C ALA A 45 22.87 11.54 18.70
N GLN A 46 22.32 10.36 18.47
CA GLN A 46 22.78 9.35 17.53
C GLN A 46 22.00 9.39 16.21
N GLY A 47 20.99 10.28 16.09
CA GLY A 47 20.15 10.40 14.91
C GLY A 47 19.00 9.38 14.86
N ASN A 48 18.74 8.64 15.93
CA ASN A 48 17.59 7.74 15.99
C ASN A 48 16.34 8.50 16.43
N PRO A 49 15.14 8.13 15.94
CA PRO A 49 13.90 8.72 16.44
C PRO A 49 13.73 8.52 17.94
N LEU A 50 13.41 9.61 18.66
CA LEU A 50 13.04 9.56 20.08
C LEU A 50 11.70 8.83 20.29
N ASP A 51 10.81 8.91 19.29
CA ASP A 51 9.53 8.22 19.24
C ASP A 51 9.45 7.39 17.94
N PRO A 52 9.66 6.06 18.02
CA PRO A 52 9.55 5.18 16.86
C PRO A 52 8.16 5.14 16.23
N GLN A 53 7.09 5.33 17.03
CA GLN A 53 5.73 5.33 16.50
C GLN A 53 5.49 6.60 15.69
N ALA A 54 5.85 7.77 16.23
CA ALA A 54 5.76 9.03 15.50
C ALA A 54 6.58 9.00 14.20
N ALA A 55 7.74 8.33 14.21
CA ALA A 55 8.55 8.14 13.01
C ALA A 55 7.86 7.31 11.93
N ASN A 56 7.19 6.21 12.33
CA ASN A 56 6.40 5.40 11.41
C ASN A 56 5.22 6.18 10.83
N GLU A 57 4.48 6.92 11.66
CA GLU A 57 3.36 7.77 11.21
C GLU A 57 3.83 8.85 10.23
N ALA A 58 4.98 9.46 10.47
CA ALA A 58 5.56 10.44 9.57
C ALA A 58 5.99 9.81 8.22
N MET A 59 6.48 8.56 8.23
CA MET A 59 6.75 7.81 7.00
C MET A 59 5.45 7.49 6.23
N TYR A 60 4.36 7.15 6.93
CA TYR A 60 3.08 6.93 6.26
C TYR A 60 2.52 8.20 5.60
N LYS A 61 2.81 9.39 6.16
CA LYS A 61 2.49 10.68 5.51
C LYS A 61 3.28 10.85 4.21
N VAL A 62 4.57 10.51 4.20
CA VAL A 62 5.39 10.52 2.98
C VAL A 62 4.80 9.58 1.93
N MET A 63 4.49 8.34 2.32
CA MET A 63 3.88 7.36 1.41
C MET A 63 2.52 7.83 0.88
N ALA A 64 1.64 8.37 1.74
CA ALA A 64 0.35 8.93 1.32
C ALA A 64 0.52 10.05 0.29
N ASN A 65 1.48 10.96 0.50
CA ASN A 65 1.81 12.00 -0.47
C ASN A 65 2.37 11.44 -1.79
N LEU A 66 3.02 10.28 -1.76
CA LEU A 66 3.59 9.66 -2.97
C LEU A 66 2.52 8.97 -3.81
N ILE A 67 1.49 8.40 -3.19
CA ILE A 67 0.43 7.67 -3.87
C ILE A 67 -0.49 8.65 -4.61
N VAL A 68 -0.66 8.43 -5.92
CA VAL A 68 -1.54 9.22 -6.80
C VAL A 68 -2.94 8.61 -6.87
N ALA A 69 -2.98 7.28 -6.94
CA ALA A 69 -4.19 6.49 -7.01
C ALA A 69 -3.88 5.09 -6.51
N TRP A 70 -4.90 4.40 -5.99
CA TRP A 70 -4.76 3.02 -5.59
C TRP A 70 -6.07 2.25 -5.78
N ARG A 71 -5.94 0.93 -5.80
CA ARG A 71 -7.04 0.00 -5.59
C ARG A 71 -6.55 -1.02 -4.59
N VAL A 72 -6.92 -0.81 -3.34
CA VAL A 72 -6.47 -1.59 -2.20
C VAL A 72 -7.65 -1.80 -1.26
N TYR A 73 -7.53 -2.84 -0.45
CA TYR A 73 -8.57 -3.27 0.47
C TYR A 73 -8.11 -3.07 1.89
N ASP A 74 -9.04 -2.73 2.78
CA ASP A 74 -8.77 -2.62 4.21
C ASP A 74 -8.48 -4.01 4.77
N ALA A 75 -7.22 -4.27 5.11
CA ALA A 75 -6.81 -5.56 5.69
C ALA A 75 -7.25 -5.72 7.16
N SER A 76 -7.69 -4.63 7.81
CA SER A 76 -8.23 -4.65 9.17
C SER A 76 -9.75 -4.80 9.22
N ALA A 77 -10.43 -4.60 8.09
CA ALA A 77 -11.84 -4.85 7.99
C ALA A 77 -12.11 -6.35 8.16
N PRO A 78 -13.07 -6.75 9.02
CA PRO A 78 -13.50 -8.13 9.04
C PRO A 78 -14.02 -8.47 7.65
N ALA A 79 -13.36 -9.41 6.96
CA ALA A 79 -13.96 -10.02 5.79
C ALA A 79 -15.33 -10.52 6.23
N ALA A 80 -16.39 -10.22 5.45
CA ALA A 80 -17.67 -10.87 5.69
C ALA A 80 -17.39 -12.37 5.67
N ALA A 81 -17.51 -13.02 6.83
CA ALA A 81 -17.17 -14.42 6.96
C ALA A 81 -18.18 -15.21 6.14
N VAL A 82 -17.79 -15.64 4.94
CA VAL A 82 -18.59 -16.59 4.18
C VAL A 82 -18.33 -17.96 4.79
N THR A 83 -19.35 -18.50 5.42
CA THR A 83 -19.34 -19.89 5.88
C THR A 83 -19.51 -20.77 4.66
N ILE A 84 -18.51 -21.62 4.39
CA ILE A 84 -18.58 -22.65 3.34
C ILE A 84 -18.93 -23.98 3.98
N ASP A 85 -20.10 -24.51 3.63
CA ASP A 85 -20.50 -25.86 3.95
C ASP A 85 -20.10 -26.79 2.80
N LEU A 86 -19.03 -27.56 3.01
CA LEU A 86 -18.51 -28.50 2.02
C LEU A 86 -19.42 -29.73 1.84
N ASP A 87 -20.35 -29.96 2.77
CA ASP A 87 -21.32 -31.05 2.71
C ASP A 87 -22.66 -30.61 2.10
N ALA A 88 -22.78 -29.34 1.69
CA ALA A 88 -23.93 -28.82 0.97
C ALA A 88 -24.11 -29.51 -0.38
N ASP A 89 -25.34 -29.49 -0.90
CA ASP A 89 -25.58 -29.96 -2.26
C ASP A 89 -24.83 -29.08 -3.30
N PRO A 90 -24.56 -29.58 -4.51
CA PRO A 90 -23.76 -28.87 -5.50
C PRO A 90 -24.31 -27.50 -5.93
N GLU A 91 -25.64 -27.28 -5.83
CA GLU A 91 -26.28 -26.03 -6.20
C GLU A 91 -26.08 -24.98 -5.09
N ALA A 92 -26.28 -25.37 -3.83
CA ALA A 92 -26.02 -24.54 -2.66
C ALA A 92 -24.52 -24.25 -2.48
N LEU A 93 -23.64 -25.20 -2.80
CA LEU A 93 -22.18 -24.95 -2.78
C LEU A 93 -21.78 -23.96 -3.88
N ALA A 94 -22.36 -24.05 -5.08
CA ALA A 94 -22.11 -23.08 -6.15
C ALA A 94 -22.57 -21.66 -5.76
N GLU A 95 -23.73 -21.52 -5.13
CA GLU A 95 -24.22 -20.22 -4.63
C GLU A 95 -23.30 -19.64 -3.54
N GLN A 96 -22.75 -20.47 -2.65
CA GLN A 96 -21.79 -20.04 -1.62
C GLN A 96 -20.43 -19.62 -2.21
N LEU A 97 -19.98 -20.29 -3.28
CA LEU A 97 -18.77 -19.92 -4.01
C LEU A 97 -18.95 -18.63 -4.82
N ASP A 98 -20.12 -18.43 -5.45
CA ASP A 98 -20.46 -17.16 -6.09
C ASP A 98 -20.54 -16.03 -5.06
N ALA A 99 -21.09 -16.30 -3.87
CA ALA A 99 -21.13 -15.34 -2.77
C ALA A 99 -19.72 -14.92 -2.32
N LEU A 100 -18.75 -15.83 -2.30
CA LEU A 100 -17.32 -15.52 -2.05
C LEU A 100 -16.74 -14.53 -3.07
N GLU A 101 -17.10 -14.65 -4.34
CA GLU A 101 -16.67 -13.72 -5.39
C GLU A 101 -17.28 -12.31 -5.21
N THR A 102 -18.43 -12.24 -4.55
CA THR A 102 -19.14 -11.00 -4.22
C THR A 102 -18.85 -10.44 -2.83
N VAL A 103 -17.99 -11.09 -2.03
CA VAL A 103 -17.52 -10.51 -0.76
C VAL A 103 -16.77 -9.24 -1.10
N ASP A 104 -17.47 -8.12 -0.98
CA ASP A 104 -16.91 -6.79 -1.13
C ASP A 104 -15.87 -6.61 -0.03
N GLN A 105 -14.62 -6.93 -0.35
CA GLN A 105 -13.50 -6.45 0.41
C GLN A 105 -13.62 -4.93 0.45
N THR A 106 -13.68 -4.35 1.65
CA THR A 106 -13.86 -2.91 1.83
C THR A 106 -12.74 -2.18 1.12
N LEU A 107 -13.06 -1.55 -0.01
CA LEU A 107 -12.10 -0.74 -0.76
C LEU A 107 -11.77 0.50 0.06
N MET A 108 -10.49 0.72 0.32
CA MET A 108 -10.05 2.00 0.87
C MET A 108 -9.95 3.01 -0.27
N THR A 109 -10.78 4.05 -0.22
CA THR A 109 -10.82 5.08 -1.26
C THR A 109 -9.91 6.25 -0.95
N ASP A 110 -9.84 6.67 0.31
CA ASP A 110 -9.07 7.84 0.71
C ASP A 110 -7.61 7.50 0.98
N ILE A 111 -6.70 8.21 0.32
CA ILE A 111 -5.25 8.08 0.52
C ILE A 111 -4.84 8.97 1.69
N THR A 112 -4.85 8.41 2.90
CA THR A 112 -4.42 9.08 4.14
C THR A 112 -3.32 8.28 4.81
N ALA A 113 -2.53 8.92 5.68
CA ALA A 113 -1.51 8.20 6.46
C ALA A 113 -2.11 7.07 7.31
N GLU A 114 -3.32 7.27 7.85
CA GLU A 114 -4.06 6.26 8.60
C GLU A 114 -4.42 5.06 7.73
N ASN A 115 -4.94 5.27 6.52
CA ASN A 115 -5.28 4.18 5.61
C ASN A 115 -4.03 3.49 5.05
N VAL A 116 -2.93 4.22 4.85
CA VAL A 116 -1.62 3.63 4.52
C VAL A 116 -1.14 2.70 5.63
N ALA A 117 -1.31 3.07 6.89
CA ALA A 117 -0.96 2.22 8.03
C ALA A 117 -1.77 0.91 8.11
N ARG A 118 -2.95 0.87 7.48
CA ARG A 118 -3.82 -0.32 7.39
C ARG A 118 -3.52 -1.21 6.19
N LEU A 119 -2.59 -0.82 5.32
CA LEU A 119 -2.24 -1.63 4.16
C LEU A 119 -1.55 -2.94 4.58
N PRO A 120 -1.73 -4.01 3.79
CA PRO A 120 -0.86 -5.18 3.86
C PRO A 120 0.63 -4.79 3.81
N MET A 121 1.45 -5.41 4.67
CA MET A 121 2.90 -5.14 4.74
C MET A 121 3.62 -5.29 3.40
N ALA A 122 3.15 -6.20 2.54
CA ALA A 122 3.70 -6.37 1.20
C ALA A 122 3.62 -5.09 0.35
N ILE A 123 2.56 -4.29 0.51
CA ILE A 123 2.40 -3.00 -0.19
C ILE A 123 3.33 -1.96 0.41
N ILE A 124 3.35 -1.83 1.75
CA ILE A 124 4.20 -0.87 2.46
C ILE A 124 5.68 -1.09 2.11
N ASN A 125 6.14 -2.35 2.18
CA ASN A 125 7.52 -2.71 1.85
C ASN A 125 7.86 -2.37 0.41
N ARG A 126 6.97 -2.66 -0.54
CA ARG A 126 7.19 -2.38 -1.96
C ARG A 126 7.31 -0.88 -2.25
N ILE A 127 6.51 -0.05 -1.59
CA ILE A 127 6.63 1.42 -1.68
C ILE A 127 7.95 1.87 -1.05
N GLY A 128 8.30 1.33 0.12
CA GLY A 128 9.57 1.59 0.80
C GLY A 128 10.80 1.25 -0.06
N GLU A 129 10.78 0.15 -0.80
CA GLU A 129 11.83 -0.21 -1.75
C GLU A 129 12.01 0.83 -2.86
N GLU A 130 10.92 1.41 -3.39
CA GLU A 130 11.02 2.47 -4.39
C GLU A 130 11.60 3.77 -3.82
N LEU A 131 11.31 4.08 -2.55
CA LEU A 131 11.92 5.21 -1.84
C LEU A 131 13.41 4.97 -1.58
N ALA A 132 13.78 3.77 -1.13
CA ALA A 132 15.16 3.40 -0.81
C ALA A 132 16.11 3.54 -2.02
N LYS A 133 15.64 3.24 -3.24
CA LYS A 133 16.39 3.41 -4.50
C LYS A 133 16.85 4.85 -4.78
N VAL A 134 16.30 5.84 -4.09
CA VAL A 134 16.68 7.25 -4.24
C VAL A 134 17.51 7.73 -3.05
N ALA A 135 17.32 7.12 -1.87
CA ALA A 135 18.10 7.40 -0.68
C ALA A 135 19.53 6.82 -0.74
N ASP A 136 19.73 5.69 -1.43
CA ASP A 136 21.03 5.03 -1.62
C ASP A 136 21.34 4.90 -3.13
N PRO A 137 21.96 5.91 -3.76
CA PRO A 137 22.38 5.86 -5.15
C PRO A 137 23.72 5.11 -5.25
N SER A 138 23.70 3.80 -5.03
CA SER A 138 24.83 2.91 -5.35
C SER A 138 24.79 2.41 -6.79
#